data_AF-A0A0D7AE45-F1
#
_entry.id   AF-A0A0D7AE45-F1
#
_cell.length_a   1.000
_cell.length_b   1.000
_cell.length_c   1.000
_cell.angle_alpha   90.00
_cell.angle_beta   90.00
_cell.angle_gamma   90.00
#
_symmetry.space_group_name_H-M   'P 1'
#
loop_
_entity.id
_entity.type
_entity.pdbx_description
1 polymer ?
#
loop_
_entity_poly.entity_id
_entity_poly.type
_entity_poly.pdbx_seq_one_letter_code
_entity_poly.pdbx_strand_id
1 'polypeptide(L)'
;MTQTHSVKMLYLPWTMDNWPCPRKINPHYEEISAQSNAWFHSFRAFSTRSQRAPIDKCDFVWILHGRFLMQPTEHLRTGCDLMNLFFVIDKYTDMEPAPVVCKMVDIVIDALNNPEKPHPEGEVVLGQI
;
A
#
# COMPACT_ATOMS: atom_id res chain seq x y z
N MET A 1 -17.16 17.91 -38.19
CA MET A 1 -16.87 18.96 -37.19
C MET A 1 -16.44 18.27 -35.92
N THR A 2 -15.14 18.29 -35.62
CA THR A 2 -14.56 17.67 -34.41
C THR A 2 -14.80 18.60 -33.23
N GLN A 3 -15.66 18.21 -32.29
CA GLN A 3 -15.82 18.94 -31.03
C GLN A 3 -14.54 18.77 -30.20
N THR A 4 -13.80 19.87 -30.01
CA THR A 4 -12.72 19.94 -29.03
C THR A 4 -13.33 20.06 -27.64
N HIS A 5 -13.36 18.95 -26.90
CA HIS A 5 -13.70 18.99 -25.49
C HIS A 5 -12.64 19.79 -24.73
N SER A 6 -13.01 20.97 -24.22
CA SER A 6 -12.19 21.73 -23.29
C SER A 6 -12.02 20.92 -22.00
N VAL A 7 -10.79 20.48 -21.72
CA VAL A 7 -10.45 19.77 -20.49
C VAL A 7 -10.59 20.77 -19.33
N LYS A 8 -11.59 20.57 -18.47
CA LYS A 8 -11.74 21.34 -17.24
C LYS A 8 -10.66 20.89 -16.24
N MET A 9 -9.71 21.76 -15.93
CA MET A 9 -8.70 21.51 -14.91
C MET A 9 -9.13 22.10 -13.57
N LEU A 10 -8.95 21.32 -12.50
CA LEU A 10 -9.12 21.75 -11.12
C LEU A 10 -7.73 21.93 -10.50
N TYR A 11 -7.49 23.09 -9.88
CA TYR A 11 -6.27 23.37 -9.15
C TYR A 11 -6.53 23.20 -7.66
N LEU A 12 -5.79 22.30 -7.02
CA LEU A 12 -5.87 22.12 -5.57
C LEU A 12 -5.12 23.26 -4.86
N PRO A 13 -5.68 23.85 -3.79
CA PRO A 13 -4.97 24.82 -2.98
C PRO A 13 -3.84 24.14 -2.18
N TRP A 14 -2.89 24.92 -1.67
CA TRP A 14 -1.85 24.43 -0.76
C TRP A 14 -2.45 24.06 0.59
N THR A 15 -2.82 22.79 0.77
CA THR A 15 -3.53 22.32 1.96
C THR A 15 -2.63 22.12 3.20
N MET A 16 -1.31 22.10 3.04
CA MET A 16 -0.35 21.80 4.12
C MET A 16 0.61 22.94 4.47
N ASP A 17 0.45 24.14 3.87
CA ASP A 17 1.39 25.26 4.06
C ASP A 17 1.46 25.74 5.51
N ASN A 18 0.33 25.73 6.21
CA ASN A 18 0.22 26.13 7.62
C ASN A 18 -0.02 24.94 8.56
N TRP A 19 0.45 23.75 8.18
CA TRP A 19 0.19 22.55 8.98
C TRP A 19 0.92 22.62 10.34
N PRO A 20 0.22 22.51 11.48
CA PRO A 20 0.80 22.76 12.80
C PRO A 20 1.74 21.64 13.28
N CYS A 21 1.72 20.48 12.63
CA CYS A 21 2.57 19.35 13.02
C CYS A 21 3.87 19.34 12.19
N PRO A 22 5.04 19.56 12.80
CA PRO A 22 6.30 19.56 12.07
C PRO A 22 6.59 18.17 11.51
N ARG A 23 6.99 18.12 10.23
CA ARG A 23 7.43 16.89 9.59
C ARG A 23 8.76 16.45 10.16
N LYS A 24 8.82 15.24 10.70
CA LYS A 24 10.05 14.58 11.15
C LYS A 24 10.12 13.20 10.52
N ILE A 25 11.31 12.80 10.11
CA ILE A 25 11.59 11.53 9.43
C ILE A 25 12.44 10.66 10.36
N ASN A 26 12.13 9.37 10.45
CA ASN A 26 12.96 8.43 11.20
C ASN A 26 14.31 8.23 10.46
N PRO A 27 15.48 8.29 11.12
CA PRO A 27 16.77 8.10 10.47
C PRO A 27 16.93 6.77 9.72
N HIS A 28 16.23 5.72 10.15
CA HIS A 28 16.28 4.38 9.54
C HIS A 28 15.26 4.19 8.40
N TYR A 29 14.59 5.27 8.01
CA TYR A 29 13.49 5.26 7.05
C TYR A 29 13.88 4.64 5.71
N GLU A 30 14.94 5.16 5.07
CA GLU A 30 15.32 4.77 3.71
C GLU A 30 15.67 3.29 3.63
N GLU A 31 16.42 2.80 4.62
CA GLU A 31 16.83 1.39 4.71
C GLU A 31 15.62 0.47 4.88
N ILE A 32 14.72 0.80 5.81
CA ILE A 32 13.56 -0.03 6.13
C ILE A 32 12.53 -0.02 4.99
N SER A 33 12.34 1.14 4.34
CA SER A 33 11.51 1.26 3.15
C SER A 33 12.03 0.39 2.02
N ALA A 34 13.35 0.41 1.76
CA ALA A 34 13.96 -0.43 0.73
C ALA A 34 13.77 -1.93 1.01
N GLN A 35 13.94 -2.36 2.27
CA GLN A 35 13.70 -3.74 2.67
C GLN A 35 12.22 -4.15 2.51
N SER A 36 11.30 -3.26 2.89
CA SER A 36 9.85 -3.49 2.72
C SER A 36 9.46 -3.64 1.27
N ASN A 37 9.94 -2.73 0.42
CA ASN A 37 9.64 -2.78 -1.00
C ASN A 37 10.21 -4.05 -1.63
N ALA A 38 11.45 -4.45 -1.29
CA ALA A 38 12.04 -5.69 -1.79
C ALA A 38 11.23 -6.94 -1.37
N TRP A 39 10.81 -7.02 -0.10
CA TRP A 39 9.92 -8.08 0.38
C TRP A 39 8.59 -8.08 -0.39
N PHE A 40 7.97 -6.91 -0.52
CA PHE A 40 6.71 -6.73 -1.21
C PHE A 40 6.78 -7.15 -2.69
N HIS A 41 7.84 -6.78 -3.40
CA HIS A 41 8.05 -7.16 -4.80
C HIS A 41 8.24 -8.67 -5.01
N SER A 42 8.64 -9.41 -3.98
CA SER A 42 8.83 -10.86 -4.08
C SER A 42 7.52 -11.61 -4.36
N PHE A 43 6.38 -11.08 -3.88
CA PHE A 43 5.05 -11.67 -4.10
C PHE A 43 4.49 -11.42 -5.50
N ARG A 44 5.10 -10.50 -6.26
CA ARG A 44 4.67 -10.15 -7.63
C ARG A 44 3.16 -9.86 -7.74
N ALA A 45 2.59 -9.24 -6.70
CA ALA A 45 1.16 -8.98 -6.58
C ALA A 45 0.57 -8.04 -7.66
N PHE A 46 1.40 -7.47 -8.54
CA PHE A 46 0.94 -6.62 -9.64
C PHE A 46 1.72 -6.97 -10.93
N SER A 47 1.15 -6.61 -12.09
CA SER A 47 1.89 -6.64 -13.36
C SER A 47 2.85 -5.45 -13.47
N THR A 48 3.85 -5.54 -14.35
CA THR A 48 4.90 -4.52 -14.54
C THR A 48 4.40 -3.09 -14.79
N ARG A 49 3.16 -2.91 -15.29
CA ARG A 49 2.53 -1.59 -15.49
C ARG A 49 1.84 -1.06 -14.22
N SER A 50 1.31 -1.94 -13.39
CA SER A 50 0.59 -1.61 -12.16
C SER A 50 1.50 -1.52 -10.93
N GLN A 51 2.70 -2.12 -10.97
CA GLN A 51 3.74 -2.01 -9.94
C GLN A 51 4.49 -0.67 -9.98
N ARG A 52 4.92 -0.25 -11.19
CA ARG A 52 5.88 0.86 -11.38
C ARG A 52 5.34 2.27 -11.12
N ALA A 53 4.03 2.44 -11.06
CA ALA A 53 3.42 3.77 -10.97
C ALA A 53 2.93 4.13 -9.56
N PRO A 54 2.28 3.22 -8.80
CA PRO A 54 1.78 3.55 -7.46
C PRO A 54 2.79 3.21 -6.35
N ILE A 55 3.46 2.07 -6.39
CA ILE A 55 4.32 1.62 -5.27
C ILE A 55 5.67 2.34 -5.30
N ASP A 56 6.33 2.38 -6.46
CA ASP A 56 7.63 3.05 -6.61
C ASP A 56 7.56 4.58 -6.42
N LYS A 57 6.37 5.18 -6.52
CA LYS A 57 6.17 6.64 -6.39
C LYS A 57 5.45 7.07 -5.12
N CYS A 58 4.74 6.17 -4.47
CA CYS A 58 3.96 6.49 -3.29
C CYS A 58 4.72 5.95 -2.09
N ASP A 59 5.39 6.87 -1.40
CA ASP A 59 6.12 6.61 -0.17
C ASP A 59 5.12 6.37 0.98
N PHE A 60 4.43 5.23 0.98
CA PHE A 60 3.38 4.91 1.97
C PHE A 60 3.91 4.87 3.40
N VAL A 61 5.18 4.55 3.52
CA VAL A 61 5.89 4.56 4.78
C VAL A 61 5.93 5.97 5.38
N TRP A 62 5.82 7.05 4.57
CA TRP A 62 5.66 8.45 5.00
C TRP A 62 4.54 8.65 6.02
N ILE A 63 3.46 7.87 5.93
CA ILE A 63 2.29 8.00 6.81
C ILE A 63 2.62 7.59 8.26
N LEU A 64 3.61 6.70 8.45
CA LEU A 64 4.02 6.22 9.77
C LEU A 64 4.97 7.20 10.50
N HIS A 65 5.46 8.23 9.79
CA HIS A 65 6.57 9.08 10.24
C HIS A 65 6.28 9.91 11.48
N GLY A 66 5.03 10.35 11.68
CA GLY A 66 4.68 11.14 12.87
C GLY A 66 4.58 10.30 14.15
N ARG A 67 4.28 9.01 14.03
CA ARG A 67 3.98 8.13 15.18
C ARG A 67 5.17 7.26 15.61
N PHE A 68 6.11 6.95 14.70
CA PHE A 68 7.21 6.01 14.94
C PHE A 68 8.59 6.67 15.10
N LEU A 69 8.66 7.95 15.48
CA LEU A 69 9.92 8.68 15.68
C LEU A 69 10.84 8.08 16.76
N MET A 70 10.26 7.32 17.69
CA MET A 70 10.97 6.75 18.84
C MET A 70 10.78 5.24 18.97
N GLN A 71 10.28 4.58 17.93
CA GLN A 71 10.01 3.15 17.98
C GLN A 71 11.22 2.36 17.46
N PRO A 72 11.44 1.13 17.97
CA PRO A 72 12.48 0.25 17.47
C PRO A 72 12.32 -0.03 15.96
N THR A 73 13.44 -0.31 15.29
CA THR A 73 13.49 -0.57 13.84
C THR A 73 12.58 -1.72 13.41
N GLU A 74 12.39 -2.74 14.27
CA GLU A 74 11.47 -3.85 14.02
C GLU A 74 10.00 -3.39 13.89
N HIS A 75 9.55 -2.46 14.71
CA HIS A 75 8.18 -1.95 14.70
C HIS A 75 7.95 -1.05 13.48
N LEU A 76 8.98 -0.30 13.07
CA LEU A 76 8.94 0.45 11.83
C LEU A 76 8.84 -0.50 10.63
N ARG A 77 9.61 -1.59 10.61
CA ARG A 77 9.58 -2.61 9.55
C ARG A 77 8.18 -3.25 9.43
N THR A 78 7.62 -3.72 10.53
CA THR A 78 6.25 -4.30 10.55
C THR A 78 5.20 -3.30 10.11
N GLY A 79 5.31 -2.04 10.55
CA GLY A 79 4.42 -0.98 10.10
C GLY A 79 4.49 -0.75 8.59
N CYS A 80 5.70 -0.73 8.01
CA CYS A 80 5.89 -0.58 6.57
C CYS A 80 5.22 -1.71 5.78
N ASP A 81 5.43 -2.97 6.21
CA ASP A 81 4.84 -4.13 5.56
C ASP A 81 3.32 -4.11 5.64
N LEU A 82 2.76 -3.73 6.80
CA LEU A 82 1.33 -3.61 6.99
C LEU A 82 0.70 -2.54 6.09
N MET A 83 1.38 -1.39 5.91
CA MET A 83 0.90 -0.34 5.00
C MET A 83 0.91 -0.81 3.54
N ASN A 84 1.95 -1.54 3.14
CA ASN A 84 2.02 -2.14 1.82
C ASN A 84 0.90 -3.19 1.63
N LEU A 85 0.61 -4.02 2.63
CA LEU A 85 -0.51 -4.97 2.61
C LEU A 85 -1.86 -4.27 2.43
N PHE A 86 -2.14 -3.21 3.21
CA PHE A 86 -3.36 -2.42 3.06
C PHE A 86 -3.51 -1.83 1.68
N PHE A 87 -2.41 -1.37 1.09
CA PHE A 87 -2.43 -0.83 -0.26
C PHE A 87 -2.82 -1.89 -1.31
N VAL A 88 -2.35 -3.13 -1.17
CA VAL A 88 -2.77 -4.21 -2.09
C VAL A 88 -4.24 -4.53 -1.92
N ILE A 89 -4.71 -4.67 -0.69
CA ILE A 89 -6.11 -4.98 -0.41
C ILE A 89 -7.00 -3.89 -1.00
N ASP A 90 -6.70 -2.61 -0.76
CA ASP A 90 -7.41 -1.45 -1.34
C ASP A 90 -7.46 -1.53 -2.87
N LYS A 91 -6.31 -1.73 -3.52
CA LYS A 91 -6.22 -1.78 -4.98
C LYS A 91 -6.97 -2.96 -5.61
N TYR A 92 -6.96 -4.12 -4.96
CA TYR A 92 -7.70 -5.28 -5.44
C TYR A 92 -9.21 -5.11 -5.23
N THR A 93 -9.61 -4.57 -4.09
CA THR A 93 -11.03 -4.43 -3.75
C THR A 93 -11.70 -3.26 -4.49
N ASP A 94 -10.98 -2.19 -4.82
CA ASP A 94 -11.45 -1.07 -5.66
C ASP A 94 -11.88 -1.51 -7.08
N MET A 95 -11.27 -2.58 -7.58
CA MET A 95 -11.46 -3.05 -8.96
C MET A 95 -12.60 -4.06 -9.10
N GLU A 96 -13.12 -4.58 -7.98
CA GLU A 96 -14.00 -5.73 -7.95
C GLU A 96 -15.38 -5.39 -7.35
N PRO A 97 -16.45 -6.08 -7.79
CA PRO A 97 -17.78 -5.86 -7.23
C PRO A 97 -17.90 -6.47 -5.83
N ALA A 98 -18.85 -5.96 -5.03
CA ALA A 98 -19.04 -6.34 -3.64
C ALA A 98 -19.03 -7.87 -3.36
N PRO A 99 -19.68 -8.75 -4.17
CA PRO A 99 -19.65 -10.20 -3.91
C PRO A 99 -18.26 -10.83 -4.04
N VAL A 100 -17.39 -10.26 -4.89
CA VAL A 100 -16.01 -10.73 -5.08
C VAL A 100 -15.14 -10.19 -3.94
N VAL A 101 -15.34 -8.93 -3.55
CA VAL A 101 -14.67 -8.32 -2.39
C VAL A 101 -14.91 -9.12 -1.11
N CYS A 102 -16.15 -9.58 -0.85
CA CYS A 102 -16.43 -10.42 0.31
C CYS A 102 -15.54 -11.68 0.35
N LYS A 103 -15.39 -12.36 -0.79
CA LYS A 103 -14.51 -13.54 -0.89
C LYS A 103 -13.05 -13.19 -0.65
N MET A 104 -12.59 -12.06 -1.19
CA MET A 104 -11.21 -11.60 -0.95
C MET A 104 -10.97 -11.31 0.53
N VAL A 105 -11.93 -10.69 1.22
CA VAL A 105 -11.86 -10.44 2.66
C VAL A 105 -11.81 -11.75 3.44
N ASP A 106 -12.64 -12.74 3.10
CA ASP A 106 -12.62 -14.05 3.76
C ASP A 106 -11.24 -14.72 3.63
N ILE A 107 -10.62 -14.64 2.45
CA ILE A 107 -9.27 -15.18 2.19
C ILE A 107 -8.21 -14.47 3.03
N VAL A 108 -8.23 -13.13 3.07
CA VAL A 108 -7.29 -12.34 3.88
C VAL A 108 -7.45 -12.65 5.36
N ILE A 109 -8.68 -12.74 5.85
CA ILE A 109 -8.96 -13.05 7.26
C ILE A 109 -8.56 -14.50 7.60
N ASP A 110 -8.76 -15.46 6.70
CA ASP A 110 -8.28 -16.84 6.90
C ASP A 110 -6.75 -16.88 6.95
N ALA A 111 -6.06 -16.21 6.04
CA ALA A 111 -4.59 -16.13 6.01
C ALA A 111 -4.01 -15.51 7.29
N LEU A 112 -4.63 -14.44 7.80
CA LEU A 112 -4.20 -13.79 9.04
C LEU A 112 -4.43 -14.65 10.29
N ASN A 113 -5.52 -15.44 10.34
CA ASN A 113 -5.80 -16.31 11.47
C ASN A 113 -5.07 -17.66 11.39
N ASN A 114 -4.76 -18.14 10.18
CA ASN A 114 -4.18 -19.46 9.92
C ASN A 114 -2.93 -19.37 9.00
N PRO A 115 -1.87 -18.64 9.39
CA PRO A 115 -0.72 -18.38 8.50
C PRO A 115 0.07 -19.64 8.11
N GLU A 116 -0.01 -20.70 8.91
CA GLU A 116 0.69 -21.98 8.66
C GLU A 116 -0.04 -22.86 7.62
N LYS A 117 -1.27 -22.50 7.24
CA LYS A 117 -2.10 -23.30 6.35
C LYS A 117 -1.58 -23.18 4.90
N PRO A 118 -1.35 -24.30 4.20
CA PRO A 118 -0.93 -24.24 2.80
C PRO A 118 -1.96 -23.52 1.94
N HIS A 119 -1.49 -22.59 1.13
CA HIS A 119 -2.34 -21.82 0.24
C HIS A 119 -2.78 -22.69 -0.96
N PRO A 120 -4.10 -22.78 -1.26
CA PRO A 120 -4.61 -23.47 -2.44
C PRO A 120 -4.03 -22.90 -3.75
N GLU A 121 -3.65 -23.77 -4.69
CA GLU A 121 -3.23 -23.34 -6.03
C GLU A 121 -4.38 -22.61 -6.75
N GLY A 122 -4.11 -21.40 -7.25
CA GLY A 122 -5.08 -20.59 -8.00
C GLY A 122 -5.91 -19.61 -7.16
N GLU A 123 -5.65 -19.51 -5.86
CA GLU A 123 -6.25 -18.48 -4.99
C GLU A 123 -5.66 -17.09 -5.26
N VAL A 124 -6.38 -16.04 -4.86
CA VAL A 124 -5.95 -14.65 -5.04
C VAL A 124 -4.68 -14.41 -4.23
N VAL A 125 -3.69 -13.73 -4.83
CA VAL A 125 -2.38 -13.42 -4.21
C VAL A 125 -2.47 -12.76 -2.83
N LEU A 126 -3.61 -12.14 -2.50
CA LEU A 126 -3.90 -11.53 -1.21
C LEU A 126 -3.77 -12.48 -0.01
N GLY A 127 -4.00 -13.78 -0.20
CA GLY A 127 -3.84 -14.74 0.90
C GLY A 127 -2.44 -15.36 0.99
N GLN A 128 -1.53 -15.01 0.07
CA GLN A 128 -0.13 -15.43 0.10
C GLN A 128 0.79 -14.43 0.80
N ILE A 129 0.41 -13.14 0.81
CA ILE A 129 1.17 -12.03 1.43
C ILE A 129 1.03 -12.08 2.94
#